data_AF-A0A8T3ZWA1-F1
#
_entry.id   AF-A0A8T3ZWA1-F1
#
_cell.length_a   1.000
_cell.length_b   1.000
_cell.length_c   1.000
_cell.angle_alpha   90.00
_cell.angle_beta   90.00
_cell.angle_gamma   90.00
#
_symmetry.space_group_name_H-M   'P 1'
#
loop_
_entity.id
_entity.type
_entity.pdbx_description
1 polymer ?
#
loop_
_entity_poly.entity_id
_entity_poly.type
_entity_poly.pdbx_seq_one_letter_code
_entity_poly.pdbx_strand_id
1 'polypeptide(L)'
;MVLWGFAAAFAAGALAKLTDIQVDEKRFLAKNFKYLTGAAYGILFAVLLLYGREFASLFLGIAAAVLLAGKIDSKAHQVAVAFFLMTIPFLSFPSFEPAVVLLVAAFGFLDEVVNDYFDASKSKGIAKKIFGYRIMLELVAFGLSVYFSNWKYFLAIVSFDAGFILVGKLSRKIGRSVPGSFGTHLVLDLRDCPSKKLENEQFVRDFLKELPKEIGMKPISKPVVKRIKTKFDEGISGFVMLSESHVSIHTFPKFHSAHLDVFSCKPFDVEEVKKNIEKRFSAKYSNASVLSRMGE
;
A
#
# COMPACT_ATOMS: atom_id res chain seq x y z
N MET A 1 33.11 1.23 7.48
CA MET A 1 32.32 2.48 7.36
C MET A 1 31.33 2.44 6.20
N VAL A 2 31.74 2.00 5.00
CA VAL A 2 30.86 1.95 3.80
C VAL A 2 29.64 1.02 3.96
N LEU A 3 29.80 -0.17 4.52
CA LEU A 3 28.69 -1.12 4.74
C LEU A 3 27.59 -0.56 5.65
N TRP A 4 27.98 0.22 6.66
CA TRP A 4 27.05 0.88 7.57
C TRP A 4 26.20 1.96 6.88
N GLY A 5 26.73 2.61 5.84
CA GLY A 5 25.97 3.56 5.03
C GLY A 5 24.81 2.89 4.28
N PHE A 6 25.04 1.72 3.67
CA PHE A 6 23.97 0.95 3.00
C PHE A 6 22.93 0.41 3.99
N ALA A 7 23.37 -0.07 5.16
CA ALA A 7 22.46 -0.49 6.22
C ALA A 7 21.61 0.69 6.73
N ALA A 8 22.21 1.88 6.89
CA ALA A 8 21.50 3.10 7.24
C ALA A 8 20.50 3.52 6.15
N ALA A 9 20.86 3.37 4.86
CA ALA A 9 19.97 3.70 3.75
C ALA A 9 18.75 2.76 3.75
N PHE A 10 18.98 1.46 3.94
CA PHE A 10 17.92 0.48 4.12
C PHE A 10 17.00 0.82 5.30
N ALA A 11 17.57 1.14 6.46
CA ALA A 11 16.79 1.52 7.63
C ALA A 11 16.00 2.83 7.42
N ALA A 12 16.55 3.80 6.69
CA ALA A 12 15.85 5.03 6.33
C ALA A 12 14.64 4.74 5.42
N GLY A 13 14.81 3.89 4.40
CA GLY A 13 13.70 3.48 3.52
C GLY A 13 12.62 2.71 4.27
N ALA A 14 13.01 1.81 5.18
CA ALA A 14 12.09 1.07 6.04
C ALA A 14 11.27 2.00 6.96
N LEU A 15 11.92 2.97 7.62
CA LEU A 15 11.26 3.91 8.52
C LEU A 15 10.39 4.93 7.78
N ALA A 16 10.82 5.37 6.59
CA ALA A 16 10.00 6.20 5.71
C ALA A 16 8.70 5.47 5.36
N LYS A 17 8.78 4.22 4.87
CA LYS A 17 7.57 3.44 4.57
C LYS A 17 6.72 3.16 5.79
N LEU A 18 7.32 2.90 6.94
CA LEU A 18 6.58 2.71 8.19
C LEU A 18 5.80 3.97 8.56
N THR A 19 6.39 5.15 8.35
CA THR A 19 5.74 6.44 8.60
C THR A 19 4.59 6.67 7.62
N ASP A 20 4.77 6.40 6.32
CA ASP A 20 3.68 6.45 5.33
C ASP A 20 2.48 5.58 5.80
N ILE A 21 2.74 4.32 6.18
CA ILE A 21 1.69 3.39 6.63
C ILE A 21 0.96 3.94 7.87
N GLN A 22 1.67 4.53 8.81
CA GLN A 22 1.08 5.10 10.02
C GLN A 22 0.30 6.39 9.75
N VAL A 23 0.67 7.15 8.72
CA VAL A 23 -0.04 8.35 8.26
C VAL A 23 -1.30 7.97 7.47
N ASP A 24 -1.15 7.14 6.44
CA ASP A 24 -2.20 6.82 5.46
C ASP A 24 -3.20 5.80 5.99
N GLU A 25 -2.71 4.70 6.57
CA GLU A 25 -3.57 3.60 6.97
C GLU A 25 -4.07 3.76 8.42
N LYS A 26 -3.53 4.74 9.18
CA LYS A 26 -3.64 4.84 10.65
C LYS A 26 -3.33 3.49 11.33
N ARG A 27 -2.61 2.59 10.67
CA ARG A 27 -2.32 1.24 11.16
C ARG A 27 -0.99 1.24 11.89
N PHE A 28 -0.91 0.34 12.86
CA PHE A 28 0.26 0.05 13.70
C PHE A 28 0.65 1.12 14.72
N LEU A 29 0.71 0.67 15.98
CA LEU A 29 1.22 1.38 17.17
C LEU A 29 0.43 2.64 17.55
N ALA A 30 0.64 3.11 18.78
CA ALA A 30 -0.13 4.21 19.38
C ALA A 30 -0.15 5.46 18.49
N LYS A 31 -1.24 6.24 18.54
CA LYS A 31 -1.53 7.44 17.71
C LYS A 31 -0.37 8.44 17.54
N ASN A 32 0.55 8.50 18.51
CA ASN A 32 1.70 9.41 18.54
C ASN A 32 3.00 8.81 17.97
N PHE A 33 3.05 7.50 17.70
CA PHE A 33 4.26 6.82 17.25
C PHE A 33 4.73 7.27 15.85
N LYS A 34 3.80 7.75 15.00
CA LYS A 34 4.10 8.34 13.68
C LYS A 34 5.04 9.55 13.72
N TYR A 35 4.99 10.33 14.81
CA TYR A 35 5.91 11.45 14.97
C TYR A 35 7.30 10.96 15.38
N LEU A 36 7.37 9.87 16.14
CA LEU A 36 8.63 9.26 16.54
C LEU A 36 9.33 8.60 15.34
N THR A 37 8.60 7.84 14.52
CA THR A 37 9.16 7.25 13.29
C THR A 37 9.55 8.34 12.29
N GLY A 38 8.73 9.39 12.17
CA GLY A 38 9.04 10.60 11.40
C GLY A 38 10.37 11.22 11.83
N ALA A 39 10.51 11.56 13.12
CA ALA A 39 11.75 12.11 13.66
C ALA A 39 12.93 11.16 13.45
N ALA A 40 12.76 9.86 13.71
CA ALA A 40 13.82 8.86 13.58
C ALA A 40 14.34 8.76 12.14
N TYR A 41 13.46 8.70 11.13
CA TYR A 41 13.92 8.65 9.75
C TYR A 41 14.53 9.97 9.30
N GLY A 42 14.02 11.12 9.77
CA GLY A 42 14.61 12.44 9.52
C GLY A 42 16.05 12.56 10.04
N ILE A 43 16.29 12.14 11.28
CA ILE A 43 17.65 12.06 11.86
C ILE A 43 18.52 11.10 11.06
N LEU A 44 18.00 9.92 10.72
CA LEU A 44 18.75 8.92 9.96
C LEU A 44 19.12 9.41 8.56
N PHE A 45 18.23 10.18 7.91
CA PHE A 45 18.49 10.86 6.63
C PHE A 45 19.63 11.88 6.75
N ALA A 46 19.73 12.60 7.86
CA ALA A 46 20.85 13.52 8.11
C ALA A 46 22.15 12.75 8.39
N VAL A 47 22.09 11.67 9.17
CA VAL A 47 23.23 10.78 9.42
C VAL A 47 23.75 10.15 8.13
N LEU A 48 22.89 9.88 7.14
CA LEU A 48 23.31 9.34 5.84
C LEU A 48 24.32 10.24 5.13
N LEU A 49 24.22 11.55 5.32
CA LEU A 49 25.17 12.52 4.73
C LEU A 49 26.61 12.20 5.18
N LEU A 50 26.81 11.77 6.42
CA LEU A 50 28.15 11.49 6.99
C LEU A 50 28.89 10.32 6.34
N TYR A 51 28.22 9.45 5.58
CA TYR A 51 28.83 8.25 5.02
C TYR A 51 29.64 8.49 3.74
N GLY A 52 29.66 9.73 3.24
CA GLY A 52 30.52 10.14 2.14
C GLY A 52 29.86 11.15 1.22
N ARG A 53 30.67 11.69 0.31
CA ARG A 53 30.23 12.66 -0.70
C ARG A 53 29.11 12.12 -1.59
N GLU A 54 29.13 10.82 -1.87
CA GLU A 54 28.16 10.14 -2.72
C GLU A 54 26.79 10.10 -2.05
N PHE A 55 26.74 9.68 -0.78
CA PHE A 55 25.53 9.67 0.03
C PHE A 55 24.99 11.09 0.22
N ALA A 56 25.86 12.03 0.58
CA ALA A 56 25.47 13.43 0.75
C ALA A 56 24.77 13.98 -0.49
N SER A 57 25.37 13.76 -1.67
CA SER A 57 24.83 14.26 -2.93
C SER A 57 23.48 13.64 -3.29
N LEU A 58 23.32 12.33 -3.08
CA LEU A 58 22.06 11.62 -3.36
C LEU A 58 20.95 12.06 -2.41
N PHE A 59 21.19 11.97 -1.10
CA PHE A 59 20.12 12.18 -0.12
C PHE A 59 19.73 13.67 0.01
N LEU A 60 20.64 14.61 -0.28
CA LEU A 60 20.27 16.02 -0.47
C LEU A 60 19.41 16.23 -1.71
N GLY A 61 19.76 15.58 -2.83
CA GLY A 61 18.97 15.63 -4.06
C GLY A 61 17.57 15.06 -3.87
N ILE A 62 17.44 13.92 -3.21
CA ILE A 62 16.14 13.29 -2.88
C ILE A 62 15.33 14.19 -1.95
N ALA A 63 15.95 14.74 -0.90
CA ALA A 63 15.26 15.66 0.00
C ALA A 63 14.72 16.89 -0.76
N ALA A 64 15.52 17.46 -1.67
CA ALA A 64 15.10 18.56 -2.53
C ALA A 64 13.95 18.16 -3.46
N ALA A 65 14.02 16.99 -4.11
CA ALA A 65 12.94 16.47 -4.96
C ALA A 65 11.61 16.37 -4.21
N VAL A 66 11.62 15.77 -3.02
CA VAL A 66 10.42 15.58 -2.18
C VAL A 66 9.83 16.92 -1.73
N LEU A 67 10.68 17.88 -1.37
CA LEU A 67 10.26 19.24 -1.02
C LEU A 67 9.62 19.96 -2.21
N LEU A 68 10.26 19.91 -3.38
CA LEU A 68 9.77 20.54 -4.61
C LEU A 68 8.46 19.92 -5.11
N ALA A 69 8.31 18.60 -4.97
CA ALA A 69 7.10 17.88 -5.37
C ALA A 69 5.91 18.09 -4.41
N GLY A 70 6.11 18.76 -3.27
CA GLY A 70 5.04 19.03 -2.31
C GLY A 70 4.50 17.79 -1.59
N LYS A 71 5.27 16.69 -1.55
CA LYS A 71 4.84 15.40 -0.95
C LYS A 71 4.85 15.39 0.59
N ILE A 72 5.25 16.49 1.23
CA ILE A 72 5.23 16.64 2.69
C ILE A 72 3.86 17.19 3.11
N ASP A 73 2.83 16.39 2.88
CA ASP A 73 1.43 16.72 3.13
C ASP A 73 0.99 16.39 4.57
N SER A 74 1.78 15.60 5.30
CA SER A 74 1.46 15.14 6.65
C SER A 74 2.33 15.79 7.73
N LYS A 75 1.76 16.02 8.92
CA LYS A 75 2.52 16.51 10.08
C LYS A 75 3.69 15.58 10.46
N ALA A 76 3.58 14.27 10.21
CA ALA A 76 4.66 13.33 10.52
C ALA A 76 5.87 13.50 9.58
N HIS A 77 5.61 13.70 8.29
CA HIS A 77 6.65 14.02 7.30
C HIS A 77 7.25 15.41 7.55
N GLN A 78 6.45 16.38 8.01
CA GLN A 78 6.96 17.70 8.45
C GLN A 78 7.91 17.57 9.65
N VAL A 79 7.58 16.72 10.64
CA VAL A 79 8.49 16.43 11.76
C VAL A 79 9.80 15.84 11.25
N ALA A 80 9.76 14.91 10.30
CA ALA A 80 10.97 14.33 9.75
C ALA A 80 11.87 15.38 9.08
N VAL A 81 11.31 16.28 8.28
CA VAL A 81 12.07 17.39 7.68
C VAL A 81 12.63 18.33 8.74
N ALA A 82 11.85 18.65 9.78
CA ALA A 82 12.34 19.47 10.88
C ALA A 82 13.56 18.83 11.58
N PHE A 83 13.48 17.53 11.91
CA PHE A 83 14.59 16.81 12.53
C PHE A 83 15.79 16.63 11.58
N PHE A 84 15.56 16.41 10.28
CA PHE A 84 16.62 16.41 9.28
C PHE A 84 17.40 17.73 9.28
N LEU A 85 16.70 18.86 9.15
CA LEU A 85 17.30 20.19 9.14
C LEU A 85 17.94 20.56 10.48
N MET A 86 17.33 20.19 11.61
CA MET A 86 17.90 20.42 12.94
C MET A 86 19.16 19.63 13.20
N THR A 87 19.28 18.42 12.63
CA THR A 87 20.46 17.56 12.85
C THR A 87 21.66 18.08 12.06
N ILE A 88 21.46 18.57 10.83
CA ILE A 88 22.53 19.00 9.91
C ILE A 88 23.59 19.92 10.56
N PRO A 89 23.26 20.99 11.31
CA PRO A 89 24.24 21.89 11.93
C PRO A 89 25.16 21.21 12.95
N PHE A 90 24.71 20.11 13.57
CA PHE A 90 25.50 19.34 14.55
C PHE A 90 26.36 18.26 13.88
N LEU A 91 26.22 18.09 12.57
CA LEU A 91 27.00 17.15 11.79
C LEU A 91 28.20 17.88 11.17
N SER A 92 29.36 17.22 11.16
CA SER A 92 30.48 17.65 10.32
C SER A 92 30.06 17.45 8.87
N PHE A 93 29.47 18.50 8.28
CA PHE A 93 28.78 18.39 7.00
C PHE A 93 29.76 17.92 5.92
N PRO A 94 29.48 16.78 5.26
CA PRO A 94 30.32 16.24 4.21
C PRO A 94 30.36 17.19 3.01
N SER A 95 31.46 17.17 2.25
CA SER A 95 31.43 17.73 0.90
C SER A 95 30.41 16.97 0.04
N PHE A 96 29.66 17.66 -0.81
CA PHE A 96 28.73 17.07 -1.78
C PHE A 96 29.02 17.62 -3.19
N GLU A 97 28.49 16.97 -4.22
CA GLU A 97 28.60 17.40 -5.61
C GLU A 97 27.32 18.12 -6.04
N PRO A 98 27.32 19.44 -6.23
CA PRO A 98 26.10 20.20 -6.58
C PRO A 98 25.42 19.72 -7.86
N ALA A 99 26.21 19.33 -8.87
CA ALA A 99 25.68 18.80 -10.14
C ALA A 99 24.89 17.50 -9.92
N VAL A 100 25.38 16.62 -9.05
CA VAL A 100 24.69 15.38 -8.71
C VAL A 100 23.41 15.68 -7.92
N VAL A 101 23.46 16.61 -6.95
CA VAL A 101 22.27 17.05 -6.20
C VAL A 101 21.19 17.56 -7.13
N LEU A 102 21.53 18.45 -8.07
CA LEU A 102 20.57 19.03 -9.01
C LEU A 102 19.99 17.98 -9.96
N LEU A 103 20.83 17.07 -10.48
CA LEU A 103 20.38 15.98 -11.35
C LEU A 103 19.40 15.06 -10.62
N VAL A 104 19.77 14.63 -9.42
CA VAL A 104 18.95 13.75 -8.58
C VAL A 104 17.65 14.45 -8.17
N ALA A 105 17.70 15.73 -7.83
CA ALA A 105 16.51 16.51 -7.50
C ALA A 105 15.55 16.64 -8.69
N ALA A 106 16.08 16.92 -9.89
CA ALA A 106 15.29 17.07 -11.10
C ALA A 106 14.61 15.74 -11.48
N PHE A 107 15.35 14.64 -11.51
CA PHE A 107 14.79 13.34 -11.88
C PHE A 107 13.90 12.74 -10.80
N GLY A 108 14.21 12.96 -9.51
CA GLY A 108 13.32 12.59 -8.42
C GLY A 108 12.00 13.37 -8.45
N PHE A 109 12.03 14.67 -8.81
CA PHE A 109 10.82 15.46 -9.03
C PHE A 109 10.03 14.94 -10.24
N LEU A 110 10.71 14.62 -11.35
CA LEU A 110 10.06 14.04 -12.52
C LEU A 110 9.40 12.69 -12.22
N ASP A 111 10.05 11.81 -11.47
CA ASP A 111 9.45 10.55 -11.02
C ASP A 111 8.13 10.80 -10.30
N GLU A 112 8.07 11.82 -9.45
CA GLU A 112 6.86 12.14 -8.70
C GLU A 112 5.74 12.68 -9.60
N VAL A 113 6.08 13.61 -10.49
CA VAL A 113 5.13 14.18 -11.47
C VAL A 113 4.59 13.10 -12.41
N VAL A 114 5.47 12.22 -12.88
CA VAL A 114 5.10 11.11 -13.77
C VAL A 114 4.21 10.11 -13.03
N ASN A 115 4.55 9.77 -11.78
CA ASN A 115 3.74 8.86 -10.97
C ASN A 115 2.33 9.43 -10.76
N ASP A 116 2.21 10.70 -10.37
CA ASP A 116 0.92 11.37 -10.15
C ASP A 116 0.08 11.43 -11.45
N TYR A 117 0.71 11.65 -12.60
CA TYR A 117 0.03 11.60 -13.90
C TYR A 117 -0.54 10.21 -14.22
N PHE A 118 0.24 9.15 -13.98
CA PHE A 118 -0.21 7.77 -14.22
C PHE A 118 -1.24 7.28 -13.18
N ASP A 119 -1.27 7.84 -11.99
CA ASP A 119 -2.32 7.58 -11.00
C ASP A 119 -3.64 8.30 -11.31
N ALA A 120 -3.58 9.53 -11.83
CA ALA A 120 -4.75 10.24 -12.34
C ALA A 120 -5.31 9.64 -13.65
N SER A 121 -4.42 9.03 -14.45
CA SER A 121 -4.78 8.34 -15.69
C SER A 121 -5.45 6.99 -15.42
N LYS A 122 -6.57 6.68 -16.10
CA LYS A 122 -7.17 5.33 -16.14
C LYS A 122 -6.31 4.31 -16.92
N SER A 123 -5.00 4.57 -17.08
CA SER A 123 -4.07 3.69 -17.77
C SER A 123 -3.96 2.35 -17.05
N LYS A 124 -4.32 1.28 -17.76
CA LYS A 124 -4.13 -0.11 -17.34
C LYS A 124 -3.03 -0.72 -18.19
N GLY A 125 -2.06 -1.39 -17.57
CA GLY A 125 -1.06 -2.18 -18.29
C GLY A 125 0.34 -2.13 -17.69
N ILE A 126 1.30 -2.60 -18.48
CA ILE A 126 2.73 -2.69 -18.13
C ILE A 126 3.30 -1.29 -17.82
N ALA A 127 2.85 -0.24 -18.50
CA ALA A 127 3.29 1.14 -18.27
C ALA A 127 3.04 1.62 -16.83
N LYS A 128 1.83 1.43 -16.27
CA LYS A 128 1.57 1.76 -14.86
C LYS A 128 2.46 0.96 -13.89
N LYS A 129 2.80 -0.28 -14.25
CA LYS A 129 3.67 -1.15 -13.45
C LYS A 129 5.16 -0.78 -13.54
N ILE A 130 5.59 -0.14 -14.63
CA ILE A 130 6.97 0.32 -14.83
C ILE A 130 7.15 1.73 -14.24
N PHE A 131 6.27 2.67 -14.59
CA PHE A 131 6.36 4.07 -14.16
C PHE A 131 5.85 4.31 -12.74
N GLY A 132 5.10 3.37 -12.15
CA GLY A 132 4.69 3.44 -10.75
C GLY A 132 5.78 3.04 -9.73
N TYR A 133 7.00 2.72 -10.18
CA TYR A 133 8.12 2.28 -9.33
C TYR A 133 9.27 3.30 -9.25
N ARG A 134 9.04 4.60 -9.51
CA ARG A 134 10.07 5.67 -9.45
C ARG A 134 11.38 5.34 -10.19
N ILE A 135 11.29 4.64 -11.32
CA ILE A 135 12.42 4.05 -12.05
C ILE A 135 13.48 5.06 -12.50
N MET A 136 13.15 6.35 -12.62
CA MET A 136 14.11 7.34 -13.13
C MET A 136 15.26 7.57 -12.15
N LEU A 137 14.98 7.53 -10.85
CA LEU A 137 15.98 7.71 -9.80
C LEU A 137 17.02 6.58 -9.81
N GLU A 138 16.61 5.32 -9.98
CA GLU A 138 17.54 4.19 -10.09
C GLU A 138 18.37 4.26 -11.37
N LEU A 139 17.77 4.68 -12.49
CA LEU A 139 18.49 4.86 -13.76
C LEU A 139 19.55 5.95 -13.64
N VAL A 140 19.22 7.07 -12.99
CA VAL A 140 20.19 8.14 -12.70
C VAL A 140 21.29 7.65 -11.78
N ALA A 141 20.95 6.96 -10.69
CA ALA A 141 21.94 6.42 -9.76
C ALA A 141 22.86 5.37 -10.41
N PHE A 142 22.33 4.55 -11.31
CA PHE A 142 23.10 3.62 -12.13
C PHE A 142 24.04 4.36 -13.09
N GLY A 143 23.53 5.36 -13.82
CA GLY A 143 24.34 6.19 -14.73
C GLY A 143 25.46 6.93 -14.01
N LEU A 144 25.19 7.51 -12.84
CA LEU A 144 26.18 8.12 -11.97
C LEU A 144 27.23 7.11 -11.50
N SER A 145 26.82 5.88 -11.18
CA SER A 145 27.75 4.82 -10.76
C SER A 145 28.72 4.43 -11.87
N VAL A 146 28.25 4.36 -13.12
CA VAL A 146 29.09 4.10 -14.28
C VAL A 146 30.01 5.29 -14.55
N TYR A 147 29.47 6.51 -14.60
CA TYR A 147 30.22 7.72 -14.91
C TYR A 147 31.37 7.99 -13.91
N PHE A 148 31.09 7.87 -12.61
CA PHE A 148 32.09 8.06 -11.56
C PHE A 148 32.87 6.78 -11.22
N SER A 149 32.60 5.65 -11.89
CA SER A 149 33.14 4.32 -11.54
C SER A 149 32.97 3.99 -10.04
N ASN A 150 31.86 4.42 -9.45
CA ASN A 150 31.59 4.35 -8.02
C ASN A 150 30.18 3.83 -7.75
N TRP A 151 30.10 2.55 -7.42
CA TRP A 151 28.82 1.85 -7.22
C TRP A 151 28.07 2.26 -5.96
N LYS A 152 28.63 3.12 -5.10
CA LYS A 152 27.92 3.62 -3.92
C LYS A 152 26.64 4.35 -4.29
N TYR A 153 26.60 5.06 -5.43
CA TYR A 153 25.40 5.79 -5.84
C TYR A 153 24.23 4.83 -6.03
N PHE A 154 24.40 3.81 -6.88
CA PHE A 154 23.36 2.83 -7.16
C PHE A 154 23.03 1.96 -5.95
N LEU A 155 24.04 1.46 -5.24
CA LEU A 155 23.82 0.59 -4.08
C LEU A 155 23.11 1.30 -2.92
N ALA A 156 23.31 2.61 -2.75
CA ALA A 156 22.60 3.38 -1.73
C ALA A 156 21.09 3.46 -2.03
N ILE A 157 20.71 3.73 -3.28
CA ILE A 157 19.31 3.77 -3.72
C ILE A 157 18.67 2.39 -3.60
N VAL A 158 19.31 1.36 -4.16
CA VAL A 158 18.81 -0.02 -4.08
C VAL A 158 18.63 -0.48 -2.63
N SER A 159 19.54 -0.08 -1.72
CA SER A 159 19.42 -0.41 -0.31
C SER A 159 18.21 0.29 0.32
N PHE A 160 18.02 1.59 0.04
CA PHE A 160 16.87 2.35 0.50
C PHE A 160 15.55 1.71 0.02
N ASP A 161 15.44 1.40 -1.27
CA ASP A 161 14.24 0.81 -1.85
C ASP A 161 13.97 -0.60 -1.32
N ALA A 162 15.01 -1.39 -1.08
CA ALA A 162 14.87 -2.71 -0.46
C ALA A 162 14.20 -2.61 0.93
N GLY A 163 14.61 -1.63 1.74
CA GLY A 163 13.99 -1.36 3.04
C GLY A 163 12.54 -0.91 2.91
N PHE A 164 12.28 0.04 2.02
CA PHE A 164 10.93 0.55 1.73
C PHE A 164 9.98 -0.57 1.27
N ILE A 165 10.39 -1.36 0.28
CA ILE A 165 9.60 -2.45 -0.29
C ILE A 165 9.36 -3.55 0.75
N LEU A 166 10.37 -3.90 1.56
CA LEU A 166 10.24 -4.93 2.58
C LEU A 166 9.15 -4.57 3.59
N VAL A 167 9.19 -3.36 4.15
CA VAL A 167 8.19 -2.88 5.12
C VAL A 167 6.80 -2.81 4.46
N GLY A 168 6.71 -2.35 3.21
CA GLY A 168 5.45 -2.35 2.46
C GLY A 168 4.86 -3.75 2.24
N LYS A 169 5.69 -4.75 1.93
CA LYS A 169 5.26 -6.15 1.82
C LYS A 169 4.85 -6.74 3.17
N LEU A 170 5.63 -6.45 4.20
CA LEU A 170 5.41 -6.96 5.55
C LEU A 170 4.13 -6.37 6.15
N SER A 171 3.86 -5.08 5.96
CA SER A 171 2.62 -4.42 6.40
C SER A 171 1.37 -5.07 5.81
N ARG A 172 1.36 -5.29 4.48
CA ARG A 172 0.25 -6.00 3.81
C ARG A 172 0.03 -7.39 4.38
N LYS A 173 1.12 -8.13 4.64
CA LYS A 173 1.05 -9.48 5.22
C LYS A 173 0.62 -9.48 6.70
N ILE A 174 0.95 -8.43 7.45
CA ILE A 174 0.63 -8.31 8.87
C ILE A 174 -0.78 -7.74 9.10
N GLY A 175 -1.40 -7.06 8.12
CA GLY A 175 -2.85 -6.85 8.01
C GLY A 175 -3.58 -6.66 9.34
N ARG A 176 -3.10 -5.78 10.21
CA ARG A 176 -3.75 -5.50 11.51
C ARG A 176 -4.43 -4.15 11.46
N SER A 177 -5.72 -4.23 11.77
CA SER A 177 -6.78 -3.23 11.90
C SER A 177 -6.31 -1.85 12.32
N VAL A 178 -7.01 -0.85 11.79
CA VAL A 178 -7.00 0.52 12.27
C VAL A 178 -7.35 0.49 13.78
N PRO A 179 -6.54 1.08 14.66
CA PRO A 179 -6.92 1.32 16.05
C PRO A 179 -8.19 2.19 16.07
N GLY A 180 -9.32 1.61 16.48
CA GLY A 180 -10.64 2.27 16.52
C GLY A 180 -11.62 1.89 15.39
N SER A 181 -11.24 1.06 14.41
CA SER A 181 -12.23 0.39 13.54
C SER A 181 -12.61 -0.95 14.16
N PHE A 182 -13.88 -1.16 14.45
CA PHE A 182 -14.38 -2.42 14.99
C PHE A 182 -14.65 -3.44 13.88
N GLY A 183 -14.56 -3.05 12.60
CA GLY A 183 -14.68 -3.99 11.49
C GLY A 183 -14.51 -3.39 10.09
N THR A 184 -14.25 -4.26 9.12
CA THR A 184 -14.21 -3.96 7.68
C THR A 184 -15.49 -4.47 7.04
N HIS A 185 -16.20 -3.62 6.29
CA HIS A 185 -17.35 -4.01 5.48
C HIS A 185 -17.03 -3.76 4.01
N LEU A 186 -16.79 -4.84 3.27
CA LEU A 186 -16.62 -4.83 1.82
C LEU A 186 -17.99 -5.04 1.17
N VAL A 187 -18.42 -4.07 0.36
CA VAL A 187 -19.56 -4.18 -0.55
C VAL A 187 -19.00 -4.42 -1.95
N LEU A 188 -19.40 -5.52 -2.59
CA LEU A 188 -18.82 -5.96 -3.85
C LEU A 188 -19.91 -6.31 -4.87
N ASP A 189 -19.85 -5.63 -6.01
CA ASP A 189 -20.66 -5.93 -7.19
C ASP A 189 -19.79 -6.68 -8.20
N LEU A 190 -20.23 -7.87 -8.61
CA LEU A 190 -19.60 -8.67 -9.65
C LEU A 190 -20.41 -8.60 -10.95
N ARG A 191 -19.71 -8.58 -12.09
CA ARG A 191 -20.32 -8.59 -13.43
C ARG A 191 -19.63 -9.61 -14.34
N ASP A 192 -20.35 -10.00 -15.38
CA ASP A 192 -19.97 -11.03 -16.36
C ASP A 192 -19.63 -12.39 -15.70
N CYS A 193 -20.38 -12.75 -14.67
CA CYS A 193 -20.28 -14.05 -14.04
C CYS A 193 -21.02 -15.12 -14.87
N PRO A 194 -20.53 -16.37 -14.94
CA PRO A 194 -21.24 -17.45 -15.61
C PRO A 194 -22.57 -17.77 -14.90
N SER A 195 -23.71 -17.71 -15.60
CA SER A 195 -25.04 -17.95 -15.03
C SER A 195 -25.15 -19.30 -14.33
N LYS A 196 -24.51 -20.35 -14.86
CA LYS A 196 -24.45 -21.69 -14.23
C LYS A 196 -23.89 -21.67 -12.80
N LYS A 197 -22.94 -20.78 -12.49
CA LYS A 197 -22.42 -20.61 -11.12
C LYS A 197 -23.43 -19.84 -10.25
N LEU A 198 -24.01 -18.78 -10.82
CA LEU A 198 -24.99 -17.92 -10.15
C LEU A 198 -26.29 -18.65 -9.79
N GLU A 199 -26.62 -19.73 -10.52
CA GLU A 199 -27.79 -20.58 -10.30
C GLU A 199 -27.50 -21.78 -9.38
N ASN A 200 -26.26 -21.99 -8.93
CA ASN A 200 -25.88 -23.16 -8.15
C ASN A 200 -25.96 -22.89 -6.64
N GLU A 201 -27.02 -23.40 -6.00
CA GLU A 201 -27.24 -23.23 -4.54
C GLU A 201 -26.17 -23.89 -3.69
N GLN A 202 -25.63 -25.02 -4.13
CA GLN A 202 -24.57 -25.72 -3.40
C GLN A 202 -23.28 -24.89 -3.43
N PHE A 203 -22.92 -24.35 -4.59
CA PHE A 203 -21.78 -23.44 -4.73
C PHE A 203 -21.90 -22.22 -3.82
N VAL A 204 -23.07 -21.56 -3.80
CA VAL A 204 -23.30 -20.40 -2.90
C VAL A 204 -23.23 -20.82 -1.43
N ARG A 205 -23.76 -21.98 -1.07
CA ARG A 205 -23.71 -22.52 0.30
C ARG A 205 -22.29 -22.81 0.75
N ASP A 206 -21.48 -23.42 -0.11
CA ASP A 206 -20.08 -23.73 0.17
C ASP A 206 -19.26 -22.43 0.27
N PHE A 207 -19.49 -21.48 -0.62
CA PHE A 207 -18.89 -20.14 -0.53
C PHE A 207 -19.16 -19.46 0.82
N LEU A 208 -20.41 -19.42 1.28
CA LEU A 208 -20.77 -18.83 2.58
C LEU A 208 -20.26 -19.62 3.78
N LYS A 209 -19.92 -20.90 3.62
CA LYS A 209 -19.33 -21.75 4.66
C LYS A 209 -17.81 -21.55 4.77
N GLU A 210 -17.16 -21.30 3.65
CA GLU A 210 -15.70 -21.23 3.53
C GLU A 210 -15.17 -19.81 3.74
N LEU A 211 -15.77 -18.81 3.09
CA LEU A 211 -15.26 -17.43 3.12
C LEU A 211 -15.06 -16.90 4.54
N PRO A 212 -16.00 -17.08 5.50
CA PRO A 212 -15.77 -16.62 6.88
C PRO A 212 -14.50 -17.20 7.49
N LYS A 213 -14.18 -18.47 7.24
CA LYS A 213 -13.00 -19.14 7.79
C LYS A 213 -11.71 -18.56 7.22
N GLU A 214 -11.72 -18.26 5.92
CA GLU A 214 -10.59 -17.66 5.21
C GLU A 214 -10.25 -16.26 5.74
N ILE A 215 -11.26 -15.48 6.12
CA ILE A 215 -11.08 -14.15 6.72
C ILE A 215 -10.94 -14.19 8.25
N GLY A 216 -10.69 -15.37 8.84
CA GLY A 216 -10.45 -15.53 10.28
C GLY A 216 -11.69 -15.31 11.17
N MET A 217 -12.88 -15.40 10.59
CA MET A 217 -14.18 -15.28 11.26
C MET A 217 -14.82 -16.64 11.49
N LYS A 218 -15.60 -16.74 12.58
CA LYS A 218 -16.33 -17.96 12.94
C LYS A 218 -17.83 -17.74 12.70
N PRO A 219 -18.46 -18.52 11.80
CA PRO A 219 -19.91 -18.52 11.68
C PRO A 219 -20.57 -18.95 12.98
N ILE A 220 -21.62 -18.24 13.39
CA ILE A 220 -22.49 -18.63 14.50
C ILE A 220 -23.78 -19.29 14.02
N SER A 221 -24.07 -19.21 12.71
CA SER A 221 -25.17 -19.91 12.06
C SER A 221 -24.70 -20.78 10.90
N LYS A 222 -25.54 -21.72 10.48
CA LYS A 222 -25.40 -22.37 9.17
C LYS A 222 -25.80 -21.38 8.07
N PRO A 223 -25.17 -21.43 6.87
CA PRO A 223 -25.61 -20.61 5.75
C PRO A 223 -27.07 -20.88 5.37
N VAL A 224 -27.87 -19.82 5.32
CA VAL A 224 -29.22 -19.82 4.76
C VAL A 224 -29.07 -19.47 3.28
N VAL A 225 -29.52 -20.37 2.41
CA VAL A 225 -29.46 -20.18 0.95
C VAL A 225 -30.82 -20.55 0.39
N LYS A 226 -31.39 -19.65 -0.42
CA LYS A 226 -32.70 -19.81 -1.04
C LYS A 226 -32.66 -19.33 -2.47
N ARG A 227 -33.22 -20.11 -3.37
CA ARG A 227 -33.58 -19.64 -4.71
C ARG A 227 -34.77 -18.69 -4.61
N ILE A 228 -34.62 -17.52 -5.21
CA ILE A 228 -35.62 -16.46 -5.21
C ILE A 228 -35.97 -16.16 -6.66
N LYS A 229 -37.26 -16.32 -6.98
CA LYS A 229 -37.84 -15.91 -8.25
C LYS A 229 -38.46 -14.53 -8.09
N THR A 230 -37.96 -13.57 -8.85
CA THR A 230 -38.49 -12.21 -8.94
C THR A 230 -39.14 -11.99 -10.31
N LYS A 231 -39.75 -10.82 -10.51
CA LYS A 231 -40.31 -10.44 -11.82
C LYS A 231 -39.25 -10.43 -12.92
N PHE A 232 -38.00 -10.11 -12.58
CA PHE A 232 -36.94 -9.85 -13.55
C PHE A 232 -35.97 -11.04 -13.67
N ASP A 233 -35.69 -11.75 -12.58
CA ASP A 233 -34.68 -12.82 -12.54
C ASP A 233 -35.04 -13.94 -11.55
N GLU A 234 -34.41 -15.10 -11.73
CA GLU A 234 -34.48 -16.25 -10.83
C GLU A 234 -33.08 -16.63 -10.35
N GLY A 235 -32.70 -16.04 -9.22
CA GLY A 235 -31.36 -16.16 -8.66
C GLY A 235 -31.35 -16.80 -7.27
N ILE A 236 -30.25 -16.58 -6.55
CA ILE A 236 -30.02 -17.13 -5.22
C ILE A 236 -29.74 -15.99 -4.25
N SER A 237 -30.45 -16.00 -3.12
CA SER A 237 -30.11 -15.18 -1.97
C SER A 237 -29.50 -16.06 -0.89
N GLY A 238 -28.37 -15.62 -0.34
CA GLY A 238 -27.61 -16.34 0.66
C GLY A 238 -27.15 -15.42 1.79
N PHE A 239 -27.13 -15.96 3.00
CA PHE A 239 -26.69 -15.24 4.20
C PHE A 239 -26.05 -16.20 5.21
N VAL A 240 -24.99 -15.74 5.87
CA VAL A 240 -24.42 -16.41 7.05
C VAL A 240 -24.15 -15.38 8.15
N MET A 241 -24.60 -15.72 9.35
CA MET A 241 -24.44 -14.87 10.51
C MET A 241 -23.09 -15.15 11.18
N LEU A 242 -22.35 -14.08 11.45
CA LEU A 242 -21.15 -14.08 12.27
C LEU A 242 -21.50 -13.42 13.61
N SER A 243 -20.63 -13.52 14.62
CA SER A 243 -20.95 -13.08 16.00
C SER A 243 -21.49 -11.65 16.09
N GLU A 244 -20.93 -10.73 15.31
CA GLU A 244 -21.23 -9.29 15.34
C GLU A 244 -21.26 -8.70 13.92
N SER A 245 -21.31 -9.57 12.90
CA SER A 245 -21.19 -9.20 11.50
C SER A 245 -21.86 -10.25 10.60
N HIS A 246 -21.68 -10.18 9.28
CA HIS A 246 -22.34 -11.10 8.36
C HIS A 246 -21.63 -11.22 7.01
N VAL A 247 -21.98 -12.27 6.28
CA VAL A 247 -21.75 -12.32 4.82
C VAL A 247 -23.09 -12.55 4.13
N SER A 248 -23.41 -11.72 3.14
CA SER A 248 -24.61 -11.83 2.30
C SER A 248 -24.21 -11.97 0.83
N ILE A 249 -25.10 -12.56 0.03
CA ILE A 249 -24.98 -12.62 -1.42
C ILE A 249 -26.36 -12.67 -2.08
N HIS A 250 -26.52 -11.92 -3.16
CA HIS A 250 -27.65 -11.99 -4.07
C HIS A 250 -27.15 -12.17 -5.50
N THR A 251 -27.54 -13.26 -6.16
CA THR A 251 -27.16 -13.55 -7.54
C THR A 251 -28.29 -13.22 -8.50
N PHE A 252 -27.90 -12.81 -9.71
CA PHE A 252 -28.78 -12.42 -10.79
C PHE A 252 -28.31 -13.07 -12.10
N PRO A 253 -28.66 -14.36 -12.33
CA PRO A 253 -28.17 -15.14 -13.46
C PRO A 253 -28.42 -14.54 -14.84
N LYS A 254 -29.58 -13.92 -15.06
CA LYS A 254 -29.90 -13.26 -16.35
C LYS A 254 -29.08 -12.02 -16.60
N PHE A 255 -28.68 -11.33 -15.54
CA PHE A 255 -27.86 -10.12 -15.61
C PHE A 255 -26.36 -10.43 -15.49
N HIS A 256 -25.99 -11.70 -15.39
CA HIS A 256 -24.61 -12.14 -15.19
C HIS A 256 -23.92 -11.43 -14.00
N SER A 257 -24.67 -11.12 -12.95
CA SER A 257 -24.18 -10.34 -11.81
C SER A 257 -24.42 -11.00 -10.46
N ALA A 258 -23.63 -10.59 -9.47
CA ALA A 258 -23.83 -10.93 -8.07
C ALA A 258 -23.44 -9.74 -7.19
N HIS A 259 -24.20 -9.53 -6.11
CA HIS A 259 -23.97 -8.47 -5.14
C HIS A 259 -23.67 -9.13 -3.79
N LEU A 260 -22.58 -8.73 -3.14
CA LEU A 260 -22.09 -9.35 -1.92
C LEU A 260 -21.77 -8.30 -0.86
N ASP A 261 -22.12 -8.59 0.38
CA ASP A 261 -21.60 -7.89 1.56
C ASP A 261 -20.72 -8.85 2.36
N VAL A 262 -19.48 -8.44 2.62
CA VAL A 262 -18.56 -9.13 3.52
C VAL A 262 -18.25 -8.19 4.67
N PHE A 263 -19.01 -8.31 5.75
CA PHE A 263 -18.79 -7.55 6.97
C PHE A 263 -18.11 -8.43 8.03
N SER A 264 -16.98 -7.97 8.54
CA SER A 264 -16.18 -8.64 9.55
C SER A 264 -15.78 -7.68 10.65
N CYS A 265 -15.90 -8.09 11.91
CA CYS A 265 -15.35 -7.35 13.05
C CYS A 265 -13.83 -7.45 13.16
N LYS A 266 -13.24 -8.37 12.38
CA LYS A 266 -11.79 -8.43 12.20
C LYS A 266 -11.40 -7.77 10.89
N PRO A 267 -10.28 -7.04 10.86
CA PRO A 267 -9.70 -6.60 9.60
C PRO A 267 -9.36 -7.80 8.72
N PHE A 268 -9.50 -7.64 7.42
CA PHE A 268 -9.00 -8.59 6.42
C PHE A 268 -8.40 -7.80 5.24
N ASP A 269 -7.52 -8.44 4.47
CA ASP A 269 -7.00 -7.86 3.23
C ASP A 269 -8.12 -7.84 2.18
N VAL A 270 -8.64 -6.64 1.91
CA VAL A 270 -9.76 -6.43 1.00
C VAL A 270 -9.41 -6.86 -0.43
N GLU A 271 -8.21 -6.57 -0.90
CA GLU A 271 -7.82 -6.89 -2.28
C GLU A 271 -7.60 -8.40 -2.45
N GLU A 272 -7.04 -9.07 -1.43
CA GLU A 272 -6.94 -10.52 -1.42
C GLU A 272 -8.32 -11.19 -1.44
N VAL A 273 -9.23 -10.76 -0.56
CA VAL A 273 -10.60 -11.29 -0.47
C VAL A 273 -11.38 -11.02 -1.75
N LYS A 274 -11.32 -9.79 -2.28
CA LYS A 274 -11.94 -9.42 -3.56
C LYS A 274 -11.44 -10.29 -4.70
N LYS A 275 -10.11 -10.44 -4.85
CA LYS A 275 -9.51 -11.27 -5.91
C LYS A 275 -9.90 -12.75 -5.78
N ASN A 276 -9.98 -13.26 -4.56
CA ASN A 276 -10.45 -14.61 -4.29
C ASN A 276 -11.92 -14.77 -4.73
N ILE A 277 -12.80 -13.83 -4.35
CA ILE A 277 -14.21 -13.82 -4.77
C ILE A 277 -14.32 -13.74 -6.30
N GLU A 278 -13.62 -12.82 -6.96
CA GLU A 278 -13.59 -12.68 -8.42
C GLU A 278 -13.22 -14.02 -9.10
N LYS A 279 -12.18 -14.69 -8.60
CA LYS A 279 -11.74 -15.99 -9.11
C LYS A 279 -12.80 -17.08 -8.91
N ARG A 280 -13.41 -17.16 -7.73
CA ARG A 280 -14.47 -18.15 -7.41
C ARG A 280 -15.68 -17.99 -8.31
N PHE A 281 -16.14 -16.76 -8.51
CA PHE A 281 -17.30 -16.45 -9.34
C PHE A 281 -16.96 -16.35 -10.83
N SER A 282 -15.67 -16.36 -11.19
CA SER A 282 -15.21 -16.14 -12.57
C SER A 282 -15.73 -14.83 -13.15
N ALA A 283 -15.78 -13.78 -12.32
CA ALA A 283 -16.22 -12.45 -12.71
C ALA A 283 -15.15 -11.78 -13.59
N LYS A 284 -15.54 -11.07 -14.66
CA LYS A 284 -14.59 -10.28 -15.46
C LYS A 284 -14.40 -8.87 -14.91
N TYR A 285 -15.44 -8.34 -14.29
CA TYR A 285 -15.43 -7.01 -13.71
C TYR A 285 -15.99 -7.05 -12.29
N SER A 286 -15.45 -6.20 -11.44
CA SER A 286 -15.98 -5.96 -10.11
C SER A 286 -15.95 -4.47 -9.79
N ASN A 287 -16.89 -4.04 -8.95
CA ASN A 287 -16.86 -2.75 -8.29
C ASN A 287 -16.89 -2.97 -6.78
N ALA A 288 -15.96 -2.37 -6.05
CA ALA A 288 -15.82 -2.57 -4.62
C ALA A 288 -15.93 -1.24 -3.88
N SER A 289 -16.70 -1.23 -2.80
CA SER A 289 -16.73 -0.14 -1.83
C SER A 289 -16.36 -0.68 -0.46
N VAL A 290 -15.46 0.01 0.22
CA VAL A 290 -14.97 -0.41 1.55
C VAL A 290 -15.45 0.60 2.58
N LEU A 291 -16.21 0.11 3.55
CA LEU A 291 -16.70 0.90 4.66
C LEU A 291 -15.95 0.49 5.92
N SER A 292 -15.40 1.49 6.61
CA SER A 292 -14.90 1.31 7.98
C SER A 292 -16.09 1.35 8.93
N ARG A 293 -16.28 0.30 9.72
CA ARG A 293 -17.35 0.23 10.72
C ARG A 293 -16.74 0.60 12.08
N MET A 294 -17.16 1.74 12.61
CA MET A 294 -16.79 2.14 13.97
C MET A 294 -17.59 1.29 14.96
N GLY A 295 -16.94 0.88 16.03
CA GLY A 295 -17.59 0.32 17.21
C GLY A 295 -17.46 1.33 18.33
N GLU A 296 -18.41 1.26 19.24
CA GLU A 296 -18.50 2.16 20.40
C GLU A 296 -17.26 2.07 21.31
#